data_AF-A0A2U2XB87-F1
#
_entry.id   AF-A0A2U2XB87-F1
#
_cell.length_a   1.000
_cell.length_b   1.000
_cell.length_c   1.000
_cell.angle_alpha   90.00
_cell.angle_beta   90.00
_cell.angle_gamma   90.00
#
_symmetry.space_group_name_H-M   'P 1'
#
loop_
_entity.id
_entity.type
_entity.pdbx_description
1 polymer ?
#
loop_
_entity_poly.entity_id
_entity_poly.type
_entity_poly.pdbx_seq_one_letter_code
_entity_poly.pdbx_strand_id
1 'polypeptide(L)'
;MIKLTTLSIFILITNLACGQNSIFNNYDFNTGDYHVQGIYLNEHNFPNIADTISDFFIDDIKTLNMMKSSWQFADLSDRYIESYTYRITIFKDKQALESIWINLIKGVIRTSKGTFVFDYNLFLELRNNLNPITFHEYKFSSVKVGKDSLNNIINNDSILSYFCYWDKFDGTFSAKIPITEERLSTEDVKLKLEKELSNQFPNETFQLTYTTTLDFAEGAVRFFEVKCSETMYINFRWDKSEWKGYEPVLYLRIKN
;
A
#
# COMPACT_ATOMS: atom_id res chain seq x y z
N MET A 1 25.28 27.51 -68.17
CA MET A 1 23.82 27.58 -67.92
C MET A 1 23.52 26.51 -66.86
N ILE A 2 23.59 26.77 -65.54
CA ILE A 2 22.58 27.40 -64.66
C ILE A 2 21.20 26.74 -64.94
N LYS A 3 20.50 25.98 -64.07
CA LYS A 3 20.28 25.98 -62.60
C LYS A 3 19.65 24.61 -62.21
N LEU A 4 19.91 24.05 -61.00
CA LEU A 4 18.97 23.89 -59.85
C LEU A 4 17.64 23.18 -60.19
N THR A 5 17.03 22.25 -59.46
CA THR A 5 17.21 21.55 -58.17
C THR A 5 15.89 20.79 -57.94
N THR A 6 15.92 19.70 -57.14
CA THR A 6 14.83 19.18 -56.27
C THR A 6 13.48 18.76 -56.92
N LEU A 7 12.91 17.61 -56.58
CA LEU A 7 12.22 17.46 -55.29
C LEU A 7 12.09 15.97 -54.90
N SER A 8 12.83 15.60 -53.85
CA SER A 8 12.60 14.39 -53.07
C SER A 8 11.25 14.53 -52.35
N ILE A 9 10.26 13.73 -52.72
CA ILE A 9 9.08 13.53 -51.86
C ILE A 9 9.47 12.45 -50.84
N PHE A 10 10.14 12.89 -49.79
CA PHE A 10 10.20 12.16 -48.54
C PHE A 10 8.79 12.26 -47.95
N ILE A 11 7.97 11.22 -48.09
CA ILE A 11 6.73 11.11 -47.35
C ILE A 11 7.13 10.97 -45.88
N LEU A 12 7.27 12.11 -45.19
CA LEU A 12 7.17 12.17 -43.75
C LEU A 12 5.75 11.69 -43.43
N ILE A 13 5.62 10.41 -43.10
CA ILE A 13 4.53 9.94 -42.26
C ILE A 13 4.76 10.63 -40.92
N THR A 14 4.29 11.86 -40.80
CA THR A 14 4.02 12.48 -39.52
C THR A 14 2.95 11.59 -38.88
N ASN A 15 3.39 10.63 -38.07
CA ASN A 15 2.63 10.18 -36.94
C ASN A 15 2.29 11.43 -36.14
N LEU A 16 1.18 12.08 -36.47
CA LEU A 16 0.42 12.86 -35.52
C LEU A 16 -0.01 11.83 -34.48
N ALA A 17 0.89 11.56 -33.54
CA ALA A 17 0.60 10.85 -32.30
C ALA A 17 -0.36 11.76 -31.54
N CYS A 18 -1.61 11.73 -31.96
CA CYS A 18 -2.70 12.44 -31.34
C CYS A 18 -2.94 11.75 -30.00
N GLY A 19 -2.23 12.22 -28.96
CA GLY A 19 -2.59 12.11 -27.55
C GLY A 19 -2.94 10.74 -26.98
N GLN A 20 -2.56 9.63 -27.60
CA GLN A 20 -2.82 8.30 -27.04
C GLN A 20 -2.02 8.13 -25.74
N ASN A 21 -2.73 8.14 -24.62
CA ASN A 21 -2.16 7.83 -23.32
C ASN A 21 -2.12 6.32 -23.18
N SER A 22 -0.93 5.74 -23.35
CA SER A 22 -0.67 4.37 -22.92
C SER A 22 -0.11 4.39 -21.50
N ILE A 23 -0.73 3.58 -20.65
CA ILE A 23 -0.31 3.38 -19.26
C ILE A 23 1.01 2.61 -19.25
N PHE A 24 1.19 1.66 -20.17
CA PHE A 24 2.27 0.68 -20.09
C PHE A 24 3.52 1.02 -20.93
N ASN A 25 3.54 2.16 -21.63
CA ASN A 25 4.62 2.52 -22.54
C ASN A 25 6.01 2.56 -21.87
N ASN A 26 6.06 2.91 -20.59
CA ASN A 26 7.31 3.04 -19.83
C ASN A 26 7.88 1.73 -19.29
N TYR A 27 7.18 0.60 -19.45
CA TYR A 27 7.60 -0.68 -18.90
C TYR A 27 8.09 -1.62 -20.02
N ASP A 28 9.31 -2.12 -19.90
CA ASP A 28 9.84 -3.12 -20.83
C ASP A 28 9.53 -4.52 -20.30
N PHE A 29 8.37 -5.04 -20.68
CA PHE A 29 7.93 -6.37 -20.26
C PHE A 29 8.80 -7.51 -20.81
N ASN A 30 9.71 -7.25 -21.77
CA ASN A 30 10.58 -8.28 -22.31
C ASN A 30 11.73 -8.67 -21.37
N THR A 31 11.98 -7.90 -20.30
CA THR A 31 13.00 -8.28 -19.31
C THR A 31 12.57 -9.48 -18.45
N GLY A 32 11.26 -9.70 -18.32
CA GLY A 32 10.70 -10.77 -17.47
C GLY A 32 10.62 -10.40 -15.97
N ASP A 33 11.06 -9.21 -15.58
CA ASP A 33 11.09 -8.78 -14.16
C ASP A 33 9.77 -8.13 -13.69
N TYR A 34 8.80 -8.05 -14.60
CA TYR A 34 7.53 -7.37 -14.38
C TYR A 34 6.40 -8.37 -14.22
N HIS A 35 5.45 -8.02 -13.35
CA HIS A 35 4.14 -8.65 -13.32
C HIS A 35 3.07 -7.61 -13.03
N VAL A 36 1.85 -7.93 -13.42
CA VAL A 36 0.66 -7.13 -13.13
C VAL A 36 -0.21 -7.91 -12.16
N GLN A 37 -0.72 -7.26 -11.12
CA GLN A 37 -1.74 -7.82 -10.23
C GLN A 37 -3.05 -7.07 -10.40
N GLY A 38 -4.17 -7.79 -10.49
CA GLY A 38 -5.51 -7.25 -10.35
C GLY A 38 -6.12 -7.69 -9.03
N ILE A 39 -6.50 -6.72 -8.20
CA ILE A 39 -7.20 -6.95 -6.93
C ILE A 39 -8.65 -6.50 -7.08
N TYR A 40 -9.57 -7.42 -6.82
CA TYR A 40 -11.00 -7.13 -6.80
C TYR A 40 -11.37 -6.37 -5.52
N LEU A 41 -12.06 -5.24 -5.66
CA LEU A 41 -12.29 -4.32 -4.54
C LEU A 41 -13.65 -4.48 -3.86
N ASN A 42 -14.57 -5.27 -4.42
CA ASN A 42 -15.94 -5.50 -3.91
C ASN A 42 -16.69 -4.21 -3.48
N GLU A 43 -16.37 -3.06 -4.10
CA GLU A 43 -16.98 -1.76 -3.77
C GLU A 43 -18.36 -1.57 -4.42
N HIS A 44 -18.79 -2.53 -5.25
CA HIS A 44 -20.10 -2.56 -5.86
C HIS A 44 -20.93 -3.66 -5.19
N ASN A 45 -21.97 -3.29 -4.44
CA ASN A 45 -23.00 -4.20 -3.90
C ASN A 45 -23.87 -4.83 -5.02
N PHE A 46 -23.25 -5.24 -6.14
CA PHE A 46 -23.95 -5.68 -7.34
C PHE A 46 -23.97 -7.21 -7.44
N PRO A 47 -25.16 -7.83 -7.46
CA PRO A 47 -25.30 -9.26 -7.70
C PRO A 47 -25.15 -9.51 -9.20
N ASN A 48 -23.97 -9.96 -9.65
CA ASN A 48 -23.65 -10.58 -10.97
C ASN A 48 -22.24 -10.27 -11.46
N ILE A 49 -21.45 -9.51 -10.70
CA ILE A 49 -19.98 -9.55 -10.84
C ILE A 49 -19.42 -10.89 -10.31
N ALA A 50 -20.25 -11.80 -9.78
CA ALA A 50 -19.86 -13.14 -9.34
C ALA A 50 -19.20 -14.02 -10.44
N ASP A 51 -19.30 -13.65 -11.72
CA ASP A 51 -18.55 -14.27 -12.84
C ASP A 51 -17.22 -13.58 -13.18
N THR A 52 -16.91 -12.46 -12.51
CA THR A 52 -15.68 -11.71 -12.74
C THR A 52 -14.49 -12.41 -12.09
N ILE A 53 -13.33 -12.22 -12.71
CA ILE A 53 -12.10 -12.89 -12.30
C ILE A 53 -11.76 -12.50 -10.85
N SER A 54 -11.44 -13.47 -10.00
CA SER A 54 -10.93 -13.21 -8.64
C SER A 54 -9.63 -12.40 -8.67
N ASP A 55 -9.01 -12.15 -7.52
CA ASP A 55 -7.64 -11.62 -7.50
C ASP A 55 -6.72 -12.45 -8.43
N PHE A 56 -5.98 -11.76 -9.29
CA PHE A 56 -5.21 -12.40 -10.36
C PHE A 56 -3.86 -11.71 -10.59
N PHE A 57 -2.94 -12.44 -11.21
CA PHE A 57 -1.70 -11.89 -11.73
C PHE A 57 -1.46 -12.30 -13.19
N ILE A 58 -0.62 -11.51 -13.86
CA ILE A 58 -0.09 -11.77 -15.19
C ILE A 58 1.41 -11.51 -15.11
N ASP A 59 2.22 -12.54 -15.38
CA ASP A 59 3.69 -12.46 -15.46
C ASP A 59 4.23 -12.98 -16.79
N ASP A 60 3.36 -13.47 -17.68
CA ASP A 60 3.78 -13.91 -19.00
C ASP A 60 3.98 -12.71 -19.95
N ILE A 61 5.15 -12.69 -20.60
CA ILE A 61 5.61 -11.59 -21.45
C ILE A 61 4.63 -11.31 -22.61
N LYS A 62 3.97 -12.35 -23.13
CA LYS A 62 3.07 -12.23 -24.28
C LYS A 62 1.80 -11.47 -23.89
N THR A 63 1.13 -11.84 -22.81
CA THR A 63 -0.08 -11.19 -22.32
C THR A 63 0.22 -9.78 -21.83
N LEU A 64 1.35 -9.57 -21.14
CA LEU A 64 1.77 -8.23 -20.72
C LEU A 64 1.99 -7.29 -21.92
N ASN A 65 2.66 -7.76 -22.98
CA ASN A 65 2.84 -6.97 -24.20
C ASN A 65 1.52 -6.77 -24.98
N MET A 66 0.62 -7.76 -24.98
CA MET A 66 -0.73 -7.60 -25.53
C MET A 66 -1.47 -6.48 -24.81
N MET A 67 -1.51 -6.51 -23.47
CA MET A 67 -2.09 -5.47 -22.63
C MET A 67 -1.46 -4.10 -22.90
N LYS A 68 -0.12 -4.02 -23.01
CA LYS A 68 0.59 -2.79 -23.37
C LYS A 68 0.16 -2.23 -24.73
N SER A 69 -0.09 -3.09 -25.70
CA SER A 69 -0.48 -2.67 -27.05
C SER A 69 -1.95 -2.29 -27.17
N SER A 70 -2.85 -2.98 -26.47
CA SER A 70 -4.30 -2.79 -26.60
C SER A 70 -4.88 -1.75 -25.63
N TRP A 71 -4.25 -1.53 -24.49
CA TRP A 71 -4.72 -0.56 -23.49
C TRP A 71 -4.17 0.84 -23.78
N GLN A 72 -4.64 1.42 -24.89
CA GLN A 72 -4.34 2.77 -25.31
C GLN A 72 -5.59 3.65 -25.20
N PHE A 73 -5.48 4.73 -24.44
CA PHE A 73 -6.63 5.57 -24.10
C PHE A 73 -6.49 6.97 -24.71
N ALA A 74 -7.40 7.32 -25.60
CA ALA A 74 -7.44 8.64 -26.22
C ALA A 74 -8.48 9.55 -25.55
N ASP A 75 -9.62 8.98 -25.14
CA ASP A 75 -10.76 9.75 -24.67
C ASP A 75 -10.70 9.96 -23.16
N LEU A 76 -10.53 11.22 -22.76
CA LEU A 76 -10.74 11.63 -21.37
C LEU A 76 -12.20 11.39 -20.99
N SER A 77 -12.42 10.98 -19.75
CA SER A 77 -13.76 10.86 -19.17
C SER A 77 -13.94 11.90 -18.08
N ASP A 78 -15.05 12.64 -18.15
CA ASP A 78 -15.55 13.56 -17.13
C ASP A 78 -16.44 12.84 -16.09
N ARG A 79 -16.65 11.53 -16.25
CA ARG A 79 -17.52 10.74 -15.37
C ARG A 79 -16.98 10.77 -13.96
N TYR A 80 -17.83 11.17 -13.02
CA TYR A 80 -17.57 11.03 -11.60
C TYR A 80 -17.53 9.55 -11.20
N ILE A 81 -16.53 9.15 -10.43
CA ILE A 81 -16.30 7.76 -10.02
C ILE A 81 -16.23 7.69 -8.49
N GLU A 82 -17.23 7.05 -7.89
CA GLU A 82 -17.32 6.84 -6.43
C GLU A 82 -16.68 5.53 -5.97
N SER A 83 -16.58 4.54 -6.88
CA SER A 83 -16.11 3.18 -6.57
C SER A 83 -15.42 2.54 -7.77
N TYR A 84 -14.60 1.53 -7.52
CA TYR A 84 -13.88 0.77 -8.54
C TYR A 84 -14.12 -0.73 -8.40
N THR A 85 -14.07 -1.41 -9.54
CA THR A 85 -14.18 -2.87 -9.62
C THR A 85 -12.83 -3.53 -9.33
N TYR A 86 -11.76 -3.03 -9.95
CA TYR A 86 -10.41 -3.53 -9.75
C TYR A 86 -9.43 -2.40 -9.48
N ARG A 87 -8.42 -2.72 -8.65
CA ARG A 87 -7.13 -2.06 -8.68
C ARG A 87 -6.16 -2.96 -9.45
N ILE A 88 -5.61 -2.45 -10.54
CA ILE A 88 -4.52 -3.10 -11.25
C ILE A 88 -3.22 -2.42 -10.87
N THR A 89 -2.21 -3.17 -10.44
CA THR A 89 -0.92 -2.65 -10.00
C THR A 89 0.20 -3.31 -10.79
N ILE A 90 1.11 -2.50 -11.34
CA ILE A 90 2.31 -2.97 -12.01
C ILE A 90 3.41 -3.10 -10.96
N PHE A 91 4.09 -4.24 -10.96
CA PHE A 91 5.21 -4.52 -10.09
C PHE A 91 6.48 -4.77 -10.90
N LYS A 92 7.61 -4.42 -10.30
CA LYS A 92 8.94 -4.87 -10.69
C LYS A 92 9.71 -5.25 -9.43
N ASP A 93 10.34 -6.42 -9.42
CA ASP A 93 11.10 -6.90 -8.25
C ASP A 93 10.28 -6.83 -6.94
N LYS A 94 8.99 -7.20 -7.00
CA LYS A 94 8.02 -7.17 -5.89
C LYS A 94 7.67 -5.77 -5.36
N GLN A 95 8.17 -4.70 -5.98
CA GLN A 95 7.84 -3.31 -5.66
C GLN A 95 6.74 -2.78 -6.60
N ALA A 96 5.72 -2.16 -6.02
CA ALA A 96 4.65 -1.52 -6.79
C ALA A 96 5.19 -0.24 -7.45
N LEU A 97 5.01 -0.14 -8.77
CA LEU A 97 5.44 1.03 -9.55
C LEU A 97 4.30 2.02 -9.79
N GLU A 98 3.16 1.51 -10.24
CA GLU A 98 1.98 2.30 -10.55
C GLU A 98 0.71 1.48 -10.30
N SER A 99 -0.35 2.16 -9.90
CA SER A 99 -1.69 1.56 -9.79
C SER A 99 -2.68 2.33 -10.64
N ILE A 100 -3.56 1.57 -11.27
CA ILE A 100 -4.68 2.04 -12.07
C ILE A 100 -5.95 1.42 -11.53
N TRP A 101 -7.04 2.16 -11.64
CA TRP A 101 -8.31 1.79 -11.02
C TRP A 101 -9.37 1.69 -12.09
N ILE A 102 -10.04 0.56 -12.17
CA ILE A 102 -11.00 0.27 -13.23
C ILE A 102 -12.38 0.15 -12.63
N ASN A 103 -13.33 0.92 -13.15
CA ASN A 103 -14.75 0.71 -12.90
C ASN A 103 -15.35 0.12 -14.18
N LEU A 104 -15.56 -1.20 -14.18
CA LEU A 104 -16.05 -1.92 -15.35
C LEU A 104 -17.49 -1.53 -15.70
N ILE A 105 -18.32 -1.22 -14.68
CA ILE A 105 -19.73 -0.82 -14.87
C ILE A 105 -19.83 0.52 -15.59
N LYS A 106 -19.00 1.48 -15.18
CA LYS A 106 -18.97 2.82 -15.73
C LYS A 106 -18.10 2.90 -16.99
N GLY A 107 -17.39 1.84 -17.36
CA GLY A 107 -16.50 1.80 -18.52
C GLY A 107 -15.44 2.89 -18.43
N VAL A 108 -14.77 2.99 -17.28
CA VAL A 108 -13.75 4.01 -17.03
C VAL A 108 -12.54 3.44 -16.31
N ILE A 109 -11.39 4.02 -16.62
CA ILE A 109 -10.12 3.74 -15.99
C ILE A 109 -9.53 5.04 -15.45
N ARG A 110 -9.03 5.01 -14.22
CA ARG A 110 -8.35 6.12 -13.58
C ARG A 110 -6.88 5.79 -13.37
N THR A 111 -6.03 6.73 -13.73
CA THR A 111 -4.57 6.64 -13.65
C THR A 111 -4.02 7.89 -12.96
N SER A 112 -2.71 7.93 -12.77
CA SER A 112 -2.00 9.14 -12.34
C SER A 112 -2.16 10.33 -13.31
N LYS A 113 -2.42 10.05 -14.59
CA LYS A 113 -2.52 11.05 -15.68
C LYS A 113 -3.95 11.55 -15.93
N GLY A 114 -4.95 10.95 -15.29
CA GLY A 114 -6.35 11.32 -15.47
C GLY A 114 -7.27 10.11 -15.56
N THR A 115 -8.52 10.40 -15.91
CA THR A 115 -9.60 9.42 -16.09
C THR A 115 -9.91 9.30 -17.57
N PHE A 116 -10.04 8.08 -18.06
CA PHE A 116 -10.28 7.78 -19.46
C PHE A 116 -11.46 6.82 -19.62
N VAL A 117 -12.07 6.83 -20.80
CA VAL A 117 -13.02 5.79 -21.20
C VAL A 117 -12.29 4.47 -21.32
N PHE A 118 -12.90 3.40 -20.80
CA PHE A 118 -12.35 2.04 -20.78
C PHE A 118 -13.33 1.07 -21.43
N ASP A 119 -12.88 0.39 -22.49
CA ASP A 119 -13.64 -0.69 -23.10
C ASP A 119 -13.51 -1.96 -22.25
N TYR A 120 -14.64 -2.43 -21.73
CA TYR A 120 -14.74 -3.67 -20.97
C TYR A 120 -14.19 -4.89 -21.72
N ASN A 121 -14.28 -4.93 -23.05
CA ASN A 121 -13.79 -6.05 -23.85
C ASN A 121 -12.28 -6.26 -23.70
N LEU A 122 -11.51 -5.17 -23.51
CA LEU A 122 -10.06 -5.25 -23.26
C LEU A 122 -9.72 -6.03 -21.99
N PHE A 123 -10.63 -6.05 -21.01
CA PHE A 123 -10.47 -6.84 -19.79
C PHE A 123 -10.88 -8.30 -20.03
N LEU A 124 -11.96 -8.53 -20.78
CA LEU A 124 -12.41 -9.89 -21.12
C LEU A 124 -11.39 -10.67 -21.96
N GLU A 125 -10.66 -9.99 -22.85
CA GLU A 125 -9.57 -10.59 -23.64
C GLU A 125 -8.47 -11.21 -22.76
N LEU A 126 -8.26 -10.67 -21.55
CA LEU A 126 -7.27 -11.18 -20.63
C LEU A 126 -7.72 -12.45 -19.90
N ARG A 127 -9.04 -12.70 -19.77
CA ARG A 127 -9.65 -13.68 -18.85
C ARG A 127 -8.97 -15.05 -18.84
N ASN A 128 -8.59 -15.57 -20.01
CA ASN A 128 -8.01 -16.91 -20.13
C ASN A 128 -6.51 -16.98 -19.80
N ASN A 129 -5.85 -15.84 -19.63
CA ASN A 129 -4.44 -15.71 -19.30
C ASN A 129 -4.23 -15.17 -17.88
N LEU A 130 -5.28 -15.16 -17.06
CA LEU A 130 -5.21 -14.67 -15.68
C LEU A 130 -4.89 -15.83 -14.74
N ASN A 131 -3.81 -15.70 -13.99
CA ASN A 131 -3.43 -16.68 -12.98
C ASN A 131 -3.99 -16.24 -11.62
N PRO A 132 -4.59 -17.14 -10.83
CA PRO A 132 -5.16 -16.78 -9.54
C PRO A 132 -4.07 -16.42 -8.53
N ILE A 133 -4.35 -15.45 -7.65
CA ILE A 133 -3.48 -15.11 -6.51
C ILE A 133 -4.06 -15.72 -5.22
N THR A 134 -3.19 -16.26 -4.37
CA THR A 134 -3.54 -16.56 -2.97
C THR A 134 -3.01 -15.49 -2.02
N PHE A 135 -3.84 -15.14 -1.04
CA PHE A 135 -3.52 -14.21 0.03
C PHE A 135 -3.17 -14.94 1.31
N HIS A 136 -2.06 -14.54 1.94
CA HIS A 136 -1.69 -15.03 3.27
C HIS A 136 -1.45 -13.86 4.21
N GLU A 137 -2.00 -13.98 5.41
CA GLU A 137 -1.73 -13.10 6.53
C GLU A 137 -0.85 -13.82 7.55
N TYR A 138 0.25 -13.19 7.94
CA TYR A 138 1.11 -13.63 9.03
C TYR A 138 1.10 -12.57 10.13
N LYS A 139 0.77 -13.01 11.33
CA LYS A 139 0.85 -12.20 12.55
C LYS A 139 2.07 -12.60 13.35
N PHE A 140 2.75 -11.61 13.93
CA PHE A 140 3.95 -11.83 14.72
C PHE A 140 3.78 -11.32 16.14
N SER A 141 4.60 -11.84 17.06
CA SER A 141 4.61 -11.39 18.45
C SER A 141 5.37 -10.08 18.66
N SER A 142 6.25 -9.68 17.73
CA SER A 142 6.98 -8.41 17.77
C SER A 142 7.44 -7.95 16.39
N VAL A 143 7.77 -6.66 16.26
CA VAL A 143 8.19 -6.06 14.98
C VAL A 143 9.50 -6.69 14.51
N LYS A 144 10.41 -6.99 15.45
CA LYS A 144 11.68 -7.65 15.16
C LYS A 144 11.47 -9.04 14.55
N VAL A 145 10.65 -9.88 15.18
CA VAL A 145 10.37 -11.24 14.69
C VAL A 145 9.74 -11.20 13.30
N GLY A 146 8.83 -10.25 13.05
CA GLY A 146 8.21 -10.07 11.74
C GLY A 146 9.20 -9.64 10.64
N LYS A 147 10.13 -8.72 10.95
CA LYS A 147 11.19 -8.31 10.01
C LYS A 147 12.17 -9.46 9.71
N ASP A 148 12.56 -10.21 10.73
CA ASP A 148 13.44 -11.38 10.55
C ASP A 148 12.76 -12.45 9.68
N SER A 149 11.46 -12.67 9.90
CA SER A 149 10.65 -13.59 9.08
C SER A 149 10.51 -13.11 7.64
N LEU A 150 10.25 -11.81 7.43
CA LEU A 150 10.13 -11.22 6.10
C LEU A 150 11.39 -11.48 5.26
N ASN A 151 12.58 -11.27 5.81
CA ASN A 151 13.86 -11.49 5.12
C ASN A 151 14.02 -12.93 4.60
N ASN A 152 13.46 -13.91 5.32
CA ASN A 152 13.48 -15.31 4.89
C ASN A 152 12.45 -15.60 3.80
N ILE A 153 11.29 -14.93 3.84
CA ILE A 153 10.15 -15.19 2.95
C ILE A 153 10.30 -14.49 1.60
N ILE A 154 10.81 -13.24 1.56
CA ILE A 154 10.83 -12.43 0.35
C ILE A 154 11.73 -12.98 -0.75
N ASN A 155 12.63 -13.91 -0.45
CA ASN A 155 13.50 -14.53 -1.45
C ASN A 155 12.81 -15.69 -2.21
N ASN A 156 11.57 -16.05 -1.86
CA ASN A 156 10.81 -17.07 -2.57
C ASN A 156 10.17 -16.51 -3.85
N ASP A 157 10.40 -17.16 -4.99
CA ASP A 157 9.91 -16.77 -6.32
C ASP A 157 8.39 -16.88 -6.49
N SER A 158 7.73 -17.68 -5.65
CA SER A 158 6.27 -17.74 -5.61
C SER A 158 5.66 -16.47 -5.00
N ILE A 159 6.42 -15.64 -4.28
CA ILE A 159 5.93 -14.37 -3.72
C ILE A 159 5.93 -13.31 -4.80
N LEU A 160 4.73 -12.84 -5.16
CA LEU A 160 4.53 -11.78 -6.15
C LEU A 160 4.68 -10.39 -5.53
N SER A 161 4.08 -10.17 -4.36
CA SER A 161 4.14 -8.90 -3.65
C SER A 161 3.88 -9.11 -2.17
N TYR A 162 4.27 -8.13 -1.37
CA TYR A 162 4.00 -8.12 0.06
C TYR A 162 3.67 -6.71 0.55
N PHE A 163 2.91 -6.65 1.63
CA PHE A 163 2.64 -5.41 2.36
C PHE A 163 2.80 -5.68 3.85
N CYS A 164 3.37 -4.71 4.58
CA CYS A 164 3.61 -4.86 6.00
C CYS A 164 2.98 -3.72 6.80
N TYR A 165 2.35 -4.05 7.91
CA TYR A 165 1.98 -3.09 8.95
C TYR A 165 2.92 -3.29 10.14
N TRP A 166 4.06 -2.60 10.10
CA TRP A 166 4.98 -2.51 11.23
C TRP A 166 4.74 -1.17 11.94
N ASP A 167 4.42 -1.19 13.23
CA ASP A 167 4.57 0.02 14.04
C ASP A 167 6.07 0.25 14.33
N LYS A 168 6.43 1.48 14.69
CA LYS A 168 7.78 1.81 15.17
C LYS A 168 8.06 1.12 16.51
N PHE A 169 7.03 0.91 17.31
CA PHE A 169 7.11 0.38 18.67
C PHE A 169 6.53 -1.04 18.74
N ASP A 170 6.92 -1.82 19.75
CA ASP A 170 6.38 -3.19 19.94
C ASP A 170 5.02 -3.17 20.67
N GLY A 171 4.67 -2.05 21.29
CA GLY A 171 3.40 -1.91 22.00
C GLY A 171 3.36 -0.66 22.87
N THR A 172 2.43 -0.68 23.81
CA THR A 172 2.19 0.44 24.71
C THR A 172 1.77 0.02 26.12
N PHE A 173 2.01 0.91 27.09
CA PHE A 173 1.47 0.82 28.43
C PHE A 173 1.11 2.23 28.94
N SER A 174 0.25 2.31 29.96
CA SER A 174 -0.11 3.56 30.61
C SER A 174 0.77 3.81 31.83
N ALA A 175 1.44 4.96 31.85
CA ALA A 175 2.08 5.52 33.03
C ALA A 175 1.09 6.45 33.73
N LYS A 176 0.55 6.01 34.87
CA LYS A 176 -0.41 6.81 35.65
C LYS A 176 0.30 8.03 36.25
N ILE A 177 -0.35 9.19 36.18
CA ILE A 177 0.18 10.39 36.83
C ILE A 177 -0.30 10.36 38.28
N PRO A 178 0.60 10.26 39.28
CA PRO A 178 0.18 10.38 40.66
C PRO A 178 -0.39 11.80 40.87
N ILE A 179 -1.61 11.88 41.37
CA ILE A 179 -2.23 13.15 41.75
C ILE A 179 -1.53 13.64 43.02
N THR A 180 -0.47 14.41 42.86
CA THR A 180 0.18 15.11 43.98
C THR A 180 -0.55 16.42 44.29
N GLU A 181 -0.49 16.87 45.54
CA GLU A 181 -1.12 18.13 45.99
C GLU A 181 -0.61 19.38 45.22
N GLU A 182 0.58 19.29 44.63
CA GLU A 182 1.09 20.27 43.68
C GLU A 182 0.46 20.07 42.28
N ARG A 183 -0.31 21.09 41.83
CA ARG A 183 -0.87 21.17 40.48
C ARG A 183 0.22 21.41 39.44
N LEU A 184 1.03 20.40 39.14
CA LEU A 184 1.90 20.42 37.97
C LEU A 184 1.04 20.48 36.69
N SER A 185 1.47 21.26 35.69
CA SER A 185 0.79 21.26 34.40
C SER A 185 1.05 19.93 33.69
N THR A 186 0.17 19.55 32.75
CA THR A 186 0.37 18.34 31.93
C THR A 186 1.73 18.35 31.22
N GLU A 187 2.19 19.51 30.77
CA GLU A 187 3.48 19.64 30.08
C GLU A 187 4.65 19.43 31.04
N ASP A 188 4.57 19.93 32.28
CA ASP A 188 5.61 19.71 33.29
C ASP A 188 5.75 18.22 33.63
N VAL A 189 4.62 17.53 33.78
CA VAL A 189 4.61 16.08 34.03
C VAL A 189 5.18 15.32 32.84
N LYS A 190 4.83 15.72 31.61
CA LYS A 190 5.38 15.14 30.38
C LYS A 190 6.89 15.29 30.34
N LEU A 191 7.41 16.51 30.52
CA LEU A 191 8.85 16.79 30.50
C LEU A 191 9.61 16.01 31.58
N LYS A 192 9.02 15.87 32.77
CA LYS A 192 9.59 15.06 33.84
C LYS A 192 9.66 13.58 33.44
N LEU A 193 8.57 13.03 32.91
CA LEU A 193 8.53 11.64 32.45
C LEU A 193 9.49 11.38 31.28
N GLU A 194 9.56 12.28 30.31
CA GLU A 194 10.54 12.20 29.20
C GLU A 194 11.97 12.17 29.72
N LYS A 195 12.30 13.05 30.67
CA LYS A 195 13.62 13.09 31.30
C LYS A 195 13.93 11.81 32.06
N GLU A 196 12.99 11.30 32.84
CA GLU A 196 13.17 10.05 33.59
C GLU A 196 13.37 8.85 32.67
N LEU A 197 12.52 8.70 31.64
CA LEU A 197 12.65 7.64 30.63
C LEU A 197 13.97 7.75 29.87
N SER A 198 14.36 8.95 29.46
CA SER A 198 15.62 9.17 28.74
C SER A 198 16.85 8.88 29.61
N ASN A 199 16.78 9.17 30.91
CA ASN A 199 17.86 8.83 31.85
C ASN A 199 17.95 7.32 32.11
N GLN A 200 16.80 6.65 32.24
CA GLN A 200 16.75 5.21 32.50
C GLN A 200 17.10 4.39 31.25
N PHE A 201 16.74 4.88 30.07
CA PHE A 201 16.89 4.20 28.79
C PHE A 201 17.51 5.12 27.72
N PRO A 202 18.79 5.52 27.87
CA PRO A 202 19.42 6.54 27.02
C PRO A 202 19.55 6.16 25.54
N ASN A 203 19.42 4.87 25.21
CA ASN A 203 19.53 4.35 23.85
C ASN A 203 18.20 3.86 23.28
N GLU A 204 17.11 3.94 24.04
CA GLU A 204 15.78 3.53 23.57
C GLU A 204 15.02 4.74 23.03
N THR A 205 14.10 4.48 22.11
CA THR A 205 13.14 5.50 21.66
C THR A 205 11.76 5.19 22.19
N PHE A 206 11.01 6.22 22.57
CA PHE A 206 9.64 6.11 23.04
C PHE A 206 8.80 7.29 22.57
N GLN A 207 7.48 7.18 22.71
CA GLN A 207 6.55 8.27 22.46
C GLN A 207 5.55 8.36 23.62
N LEU A 208 5.29 9.59 24.07
CA LEU A 208 4.29 9.87 25.10
C LEU A 208 3.08 10.56 24.49
N THR A 209 1.89 10.07 24.81
CA THR A 209 0.61 10.71 24.47
C THR A 209 -0.22 10.90 25.73
N TYR A 210 -0.52 12.15 26.07
CA TYR A 210 -1.40 12.44 27.21
C TYR A 210 -2.82 11.98 26.90
N THR A 211 -3.40 11.23 27.82
CA THR A 211 -4.77 10.72 27.72
C THR A 211 -5.53 10.98 29.01
N THR A 212 -6.83 11.25 28.89
CA THR A 212 -7.75 11.34 30.03
C THR A 212 -8.94 10.43 29.78
N THR A 213 -9.26 9.58 30.73
CA THR A 213 -10.43 8.71 30.68
C THR A 213 -11.34 8.99 31.86
N LEU A 214 -12.64 8.79 31.70
CA LEU A 214 -13.58 8.81 32.81
C LEU A 214 -13.65 7.40 33.39
N ASP A 215 -13.22 7.24 34.63
CA ASP A 215 -13.50 6.07 35.45
C ASP A 215 -14.73 6.39 36.33
N PHE A 216 -15.74 5.54 36.27
CA PHE A 216 -16.98 5.74 37.04
C PHE A 216 -16.78 5.62 38.55
N ALA A 217 -15.71 4.96 39.01
CA ALA A 217 -15.38 4.80 40.43
C ALA A 217 -14.37 5.85 40.92
N GLU A 218 -13.37 6.21 40.10
CA GLU A 218 -12.25 7.07 40.51
C GLU A 218 -12.32 8.50 39.95
N GLY A 219 -13.28 8.80 39.07
CA GLY A 219 -13.38 10.08 38.37
C GLY A 219 -12.46 10.14 37.14
N ALA A 220 -12.03 11.35 36.75
CA ALA A 220 -11.16 11.50 35.58
C ALA A 220 -9.73 11.01 35.88
N VAL A 221 -9.35 9.87 35.30
CA VAL A 221 -8.00 9.32 35.40
C VAL A 221 -7.13 9.94 34.31
N ARG A 222 -5.96 10.43 34.71
CA ARG A 222 -4.97 11.07 33.82
C ARG A 222 -3.73 10.21 33.75
N PHE A 223 -3.30 9.89 32.53
CA PHE A 223 -2.11 9.08 32.31
C PHE A 223 -1.44 9.46 31.00
N PHE A 224 -0.18 9.05 30.86
CA PHE A 224 0.51 9.06 29.59
C PHE A 224 0.50 7.65 29.01
N GLU A 225 0.00 7.51 27.78
CA GLU A 225 0.25 6.33 26.98
C GLU A 225 1.72 6.39 26.51
N VAL A 226 2.50 5.37 26.87
CA VAL A 226 3.91 5.24 26.51
C VAL A 226 4.03 4.17 25.44
N LYS A 227 4.38 4.55 24.22
CA LYS A 227 4.72 3.61 23.14
C LYS A 227 6.23 3.35 23.17
N CYS A 228 6.63 2.09 23.23
CA CYS A 228 8.04 1.72 23.40
C CYS A 228 8.31 0.26 22.97
N SER A 229 9.55 -0.20 23.15
CA SER A 229 9.90 -1.62 23.04
C SER A 229 9.38 -2.40 24.25
N GLU A 230 9.11 -3.69 24.07
CA GLU A 230 8.67 -4.56 25.17
C GLU A 230 9.76 -4.66 26.27
N THR A 231 11.03 -4.68 25.86
CA THR A 231 12.18 -4.66 26.79
C THR A 231 12.17 -3.42 27.68
N MET A 232 11.89 -2.24 27.11
CA MET A 232 11.77 -1.01 27.88
C MET A 232 10.61 -1.10 28.87
N TYR A 233 9.45 -1.60 28.45
CA TYR A 233 8.31 -1.85 29.35
C TYR A 233 8.70 -2.77 30.50
N ILE A 234 9.29 -3.94 30.25
CA ILE A 234 9.64 -4.94 31.27
C ILE A 234 10.55 -4.30 32.33
N ASN A 235 11.52 -3.49 31.91
CA ASN A 235 12.50 -2.86 32.80
C ASN A 235 12.04 -1.52 33.40
N PHE A 236 10.88 -1.00 32.98
CA PHE A 236 10.34 0.23 33.52
C PHE A 236 9.89 0.04 34.98
N ARG A 237 10.33 0.96 35.85
CA ARG A 237 10.26 0.80 37.31
C ARG A 237 9.10 1.54 37.98
N TRP A 238 8.35 2.37 37.24
CA TRP A 238 7.22 3.11 37.78
C TRP A 238 5.93 2.26 37.80
N ASP A 239 4.89 2.77 38.45
CA ASP A 239 3.57 2.13 38.46
C ASP A 239 2.97 2.15 37.06
N LYS A 240 3.17 1.03 36.34
CA LYS A 240 2.78 0.84 34.95
C LYS A 240 1.52 -0.01 34.89
N SER A 241 0.67 0.25 33.91
CA SER A 241 -0.43 -0.64 33.60
C SER A 241 0.05 -1.94 32.92
N GLU A 242 -0.93 -2.77 32.59
CA GLU A 242 -0.74 -3.89 31.67
C GLU A 242 -0.15 -3.42 30.33
N TRP A 243 0.71 -4.28 29.77
CA TRP A 243 1.27 -4.12 28.43
C TRP A 243 0.26 -4.49 27.36
N LYS A 244 0.16 -3.65 26.34
CA LYS A 244 -0.59 -3.94 25.12
C LYS A 244 0.37 -4.00 23.94
N GLY A 245 0.74 -5.21 23.55
CA GLY A 245 1.55 -5.45 22.35
C GLY A 245 0.81 -5.03 21.09
N TYR A 246 1.54 -4.48 20.12
CA TYR A 246 1.05 -4.32 18.76
C TYR A 246 1.32 -5.60 17.99
N GLU A 247 0.28 -6.19 17.39
CA GLU A 247 0.42 -7.34 16.50
C GLU A 247 0.88 -6.85 15.12
N PRO A 248 2.15 -7.05 14.74
CA PRO A 248 2.60 -6.59 13.45
C PRO A 248 2.20 -7.65 12.41
N VAL A 249 1.79 -7.17 11.24
CA VAL A 249 1.15 -8.03 10.22
C VAL A 249 1.89 -7.96 8.91
N LEU A 250 2.16 -9.12 8.32
CA LEU A 250 2.68 -9.29 6.97
C LEU A 250 1.60 -9.92 6.09
N TYR A 251 1.32 -9.25 4.99
CA TYR A 251 0.43 -9.72 3.94
C TYR A 251 1.25 -10.14 2.73
N LEU A 252 1.02 -11.36 2.23
CA LEU A 252 1.66 -11.89 1.04
C LEU A 252 0.64 -12.18 -0.05
N ARG A 253 1.05 -11.96 -1.30
CA ARG A 253 0.37 -12.40 -2.50
C ARG A 253 1.25 -13.43 -3.19
N ILE A 254 0.74 -14.65 -3.36
CA ILE A 254 1.52 -15.81 -3.79
C ILE A 254 0.94 -16.37 -5.10
N LYS A 255 1.83 -16.81 -6.01
CA LYS A 255 1.50 -17.61 -7.19
C LYS A 255 0.91 -18.96 -6.74
N ASN A 256 -0.26 -19.32 -7.27
CA ASN A 256 -0.80 -20.67 -7.14
C ASN A 256 -0.20 -21.63 -8.17
#